data_AF-A0A6B3D2W3-F1
#
_entry.id   AF-A0A6B3D2W3-F1
#
_cell.length_a   1.000
_cell.length_b   1.000
_cell.length_c   1.000
_cell.angle_alpha   90.00
_cell.angle_beta   90.00
_cell.angle_gamma   90.00
#
_symmetry.space_group_name_H-M   'P 1'
#
loop_
_entity.id
_entity.type
_entity.pdbx_description
1 polymer ?
#
loop_
_entity_poly.entity_id
_entity_poly.type
_entity_poly.pdbx_seq_one_letter_code
_entity_poly.pdbx_strand_id
1 'polypeptide(L)'
;AVVLVDTRRLEVSFDVMGRLEERGVPFVVAVNSFPDAPRYPVAELRTALDLPEEIPILDCDVRRRASSRDVLMTLMRFLHSLAVKGALT
;
A
#
# COMPACT_ATOMS: atom_id res chain seq x y z
N ALA A 1 3.83 -7.68 2.90
CA ALA A 1 3.32 -6.88 4.04
C ALA A 1 2.19 -5.97 3.57
N VAL A 2 1.43 -5.39 4.50
CA VAL A 2 0.49 -4.29 4.22
C VAL A 2 0.97 -3.07 4.99
N VAL A 3 1.16 -1.95 4.30
CA VAL A 3 1.45 -0.66 4.93
C VAL A 3 0.14 0.12 4.98
N LEU A 4 -0.42 0.29 6.18
CA LEU A 4 -1.62 1.10 6.38
C LEU A 4 -1.20 2.54 6.64
N VAL A 5 -1.71 3.46 5.83
CA VAL A 5 -1.28 4.85 5.80
C VAL A 5 -2.46 5.76 6.15
N ASP A 6 -2.22 6.78 6.97
CA ASP A 6 -3.20 7.82 7.28
C ASP A 6 -2.77 9.14 6.63
N THR A 7 -3.60 9.70 5.75
CA THR A 7 -3.28 10.93 5.01
C THR A 7 -3.19 12.17 5.90
N ARG A 8 -3.67 12.10 7.15
CA ARG A 8 -3.51 13.17 8.14
C ARG A 8 -2.09 13.25 8.70
N ARG A 9 -1.32 12.15 8.60
CA ARG A 9 0.01 11.98 9.20
C ARG A 9 0.86 11.06 8.32
N LEU A 10 1.00 11.44 7.05
CA LEU A 10 1.63 10.63 6.02
C LEU A 10 3.08 10.27 6.38
N GLU A 11 3.79 11.21 7.00
CA GLU A 11 5.21 11.16 7.35
C GLU A 11 5.56 10.01 8.31
N VAL A 12 4.61 9.59 9.14
CA VAL A 12 4.80 8.46 10.07
C VAL A 12 5.00 7.13 9.33
N SER A 13 4.61 7.07 8.06
CA SER A 13 4.71 5.86 7.23
C SER A 13 6.05 5.73 6.51
N PHE A 14 6.85 6.81 6.42
CA PHE A 14 8.08 6.82 5.60
C PHE A 14 9.12 5.81 6.10
N ASP A 15 9.42 5.85 7.41
CA ASP A 15 10.42 4.95 8.02
C ASP A 15 10.10 3.47 7.84
N VAL A 16 8.82 3.09 7.88
CA VAL A 16 8.43 1.69 7.74
C VAL A 16 8.52 1.23 6.29
N MET A 17 8.22 2.09 5.32
CA MET A 17 8.36 1.77 3.90
C MET A 17 9.83 1.56 3.53
N GLY A 18 10.72 2.48 3.91
CA GLY A 18 12.15 2.35 3.64
C GLY A 18 12.72 1.04 4.22
N ARG A 19 12.33 0.65 5.44
CA ARG A 19 12.73 -0.64 6.03
C ARG A 19 12.21 -1.86 5.27
N LEU A 20 11.05 -1.78 4.63
CA LEU A 20 10.51 -2.88 3.83
C LEU A 20 11.27 -3.00 2.50
N GLU A 21 11.60 -1.87 1.89
CA GLU A 21 12.39 -1.79 0.66
C GLU A 21 13.81 -2.31 0.87
N GLU A 22 14.52 -1.83 1.90
CA GLU A 22 15.86 -2.30 2.26
C GLU A 22 15.92 -3.82 2.48
N ARG A 23 14.83 -4.40 2.98
CA ARG A 23 14.72 -5.84 3.27
C ARG A 23 14.16 -6.65 2.09
N GLY A 24 13.80 -5.99 0.98
CA GLY A 24 13.17 -6.64 -0.17
C GLY A 24 11.83 -7.31 0.15
N VAL A 25 11.11 -6.84 1.17
CA VAL A 25 9.82 -7.42 1.57
C VAL A 25 8.73 -6.84 0.67
N PRO A 26 8.05 -7.62 -0.18
CA PRO A 26 6.99 -7.06 -1.03
C PRO A 26 5.83 -6.55 -0.20
N PHE A 27 5.30 -5.38 -0.54
CA PHE A 27 4.19 -4.77 0.18
C PHE A 27 3.18 -4.08 -0.74
N VAL A 28 2.00 -3.85 -0.18
CA VAL A 28 0.95 -2.99 -0.77
C VAL A 28 0.64 -1.88 0.22
N VAL A 29 0.18 -0.74 -0.29
CA VAL A 29 -0.19 0.43 0.50
C VAL A 29 -1.70 0.53 0.57
N ALA A 30 -2.23 0.58 1.79
CA ALA A 30 -3.64 0.79 2.08
C ALA A 30 -3.83 2.18 2.69
N VAL A 31 -4.45 3.09 1.95
CA VAL A 31 -4.73 4.46 2.36
C VAL A 31 -6.01 4.45 3.19
N ASN A 32 -5.86 4.60 4.50
CA ASN A 32 -6.97 4.55 5.43
C ASN A 32 -7.78 5.85 5.36
N SER A 33 -9.01 5.72 4.85
CA SER A 33 -9.98 6.79 4.72
C SER A 33 -10.77 6.96 6.01
N PHE A 34 -10.38 7.92 6.84
CA PHE A 34 -11.23 8.44 7.90
C PHE A 34 -12.17 9.54 7.36
N PRO A 35 -13.35 9.76 7.98
CA PRO A 35 -14.29 10.80 7.52
C PRO A 35 -13.68 12.21 7.45
N ASP A 36 -12.72 12.50 8.31
CA ASP A 36 -12.00 13.77 8.44
C ASP A 36 -10.67 13.80 7.68
N ALA A 37 -10.28 12.70 7.03
CA ALA A 37 -9.02 12.61 6.31
C ALA A 37 -9.14 13.29 4.93
N PRO A 38 -8.16 14.13 4.53
CA PRO A 38 -8.11 14.64 3.17
C PRO A 38 -7.94 13.49 2.17
N ARG A 39 -8.63 13.61 1.04
CA ARG A 39 -8.52 12.68 -0.09
C ARG A 39 -7.60 13.26 -1.14
N TYR A 40 -6.67 12.45 -1.61
CA TYR A 40 -5.72 12.81 -2.64
C TYR A 40 -5.83 11.81 -3.79
N PRO A 41 -5.62 12.24 -5.05
CA PRO A 41 -5.44 11.32 -6.17
C PRO A 41 -4.28 10.36 -5.91
N VAL A 42 -4.40 9.11 -6.39
CA VAL A 42 -3.36 8.08 -6.23
C VAL A 42 -2.00 8.54 -6.78
N ALA A 43 -1.99 9.32 -7.86
CA ALA A 43 -0.76 9.86 -8.42
C ALA A 43 -0.03 10.80 -7.44
N GLU A 44 -0.77 11.65 -6.72
CA GLU A 44 -0.19 12.58 -5.75
C GLU A 44 0.32 11.81 -4.51
N LEU A 45 -0.44 10.82 -4.04
CA LEU A 45 0.00 9.95 -2.95
C LEU A 45 1.28 9.19 -3.31
N ARG A 46 1.36 8.69 -4.55
CA ARG A 46 2.54 8.00 -5.06
C ARG A 46 3.77 8.89 -5.02
N THR A 47 3.65 10.12 -5.52
CA THR A 47 4.74 11.11 -5.47
C THR A 47 5.12 11.45 -4.04
N ALA A 48 4.15 11.65 -3.15
CA ALA A 48 4.40 12.02 -1.76
C ALA A 48 5.05 10.89 -0.94
N LEU A 49 4.76 9.63 -1.28
CA LEU A 49 5.30 8.43 -0.62
C LEU A 49 6.57 7.89 -1.31
N ASP A 50 7.03 8.52 -2.40
CA ASP A 50 8.15 8.08 -3.24
C ASP A 50 8.04 6.62 -3.72
N LEU A 51 6.83 6.22 -4.16
CA LEU A 51 6.55 4.81 -4.46
C LEU A 51 6.69 4.45 -5.96
N PRO A 52 7.41 3.35 -6.30
CA PRO A 52 7.44 2.79 -7.65
C PRO A 52 6.05 2.39 -8.17
N GLU A 53 5.80 2.52 -9.48
CA GLU A 53 4.50 2.29 -10.11
C GLU A 53 3.93 0.89 -9.82
N GLU A 54 4.79 -0.10 -9.71
CA GLU A 54 4.43 -1.49 -9.43
C GLU A 54 3.84 -1.71 -8.03
N ILE A 55 4.09 -0.80 -7.07
CA ILE A 55 3.56 -0.92 -5.70
C ILE A 55 2.08 -0.54 -5.71
N PRO A 56 1.15 -1.47 -5.41
CA PRO A 56 -0.28 -1.18 -5.40
C PRO A 56 -0.67 -0.23 -4.27
N ILE A 57 -1.47 0.79 -4.59
CA ILE A 57 -2.07 1.71 -3.63
C ILE A 57 -3.59 1.55 -3.70
N LEU A 58 -4.24 1.39 -2.54
CA LEU A 58 -5.68 1.15 -2.45
C LEU A 58 -6.31 1.96 -1.33
N ASP A 59 -7.52 2.47 -1.56
CA ASP A 59 -8.35 3.01 -0.49
C ASP A 59 -8.82 1.89 0.44
N CYS A 60 -8.78 2.17 1.74
CA CYS A 60 -9.20 1.27 2.79
C CYS A 60 -10.02 2.04 3.84
N ASP A 61 -11.11 1.47 4.34
CA ASP A 61 -11.65 1.86 5.64
C ASP A 61 -11.54 0.64 6.56
N VAL A 62 -10.59 0.68 7.49
CA VAL A 62 -10.29 -0.45 8.38
C VAL A 62 -11.44 -0.84 9.29
N ARG A 63 -12.44 0.03 9.48
CA ARG A 63 -13.66 -0.27 10.24
C ARG A 63 -14.58 -1.21 9.48
N ARG A 64 -14.42 -1.31 8.15
CA ARG A 64 -15.23 -2.16 7.27
C ARG A 64 -14.45 -3.43 6.93
N ARG A 65 -14.90 -4.58 7.44
CA ARG A 65 -14.31 -5.90 7.17
C ARG A 65 -14.09 -6.18 5.68
N ALA A 66 -15.05 -5.81 4.83
CA ALA A 66 -14.94 -5.99 3.37
C ALA A 66 -13.76 -5.19 2.79
N SER A 67 -13.52 -3.97 3.28
CA SER A 67 -12.38 -3.15 2.83
C SER A 67 -11.05 -3.81 3.18
N SER A 68 -10.91 -4.28 4.42
CA SER A 68 -9.68 -4.97 4.86
C SER A 68 -9.44 -6.26 4.09
N ARG A 69 -10.51 -7.01 3.79
CA ARG A 69 -10.44 -8.20 2.92
C ARG A 69 -9.90 -7.83 1.54
N ASP A 70 -10.38 -6.74 0.94
CA ASP A 70 -9.99 -6.36 -0.42
C ASP A 70 -8.50 -5.96 -0.48
N VAL A 71 -7.97 -5.31 0.57
CA VAL A 71 -6.53 -5.05 0.73
C VAL A 71 -5.73 -6.35 0.77
N LEU A 72 -6.14 -7.33 1.58
CA LEU A 72 -5.45 -8.62 1.67
C LEU A 72 -5.52 -9.40 0.36
N MET A 73 -6.65 -9.34 -0.34
CA MET A 73 -6.80 -9.95 -1.67
C MET A 73 -5.86 -9.31 -2.69
N THR A 74 -5.67 -7.99 -2.63
CA THR A 74 -4.70 -7.31 -3.51
C THR A 74 -3.26 -7.69 -3.16
N LEU A 75 -2.92 -7.81 -1.87
CA LEU A 75 -1.62 -8.33 -1.47
C LEU A 75 -1.37 -9.73 -2.05
N MET A 76 -2.35 -10.65 -1.94
CA MET A 76 -2.23 -12.00 -2.48
C MET A 76 -2.02 -12.00 -3.99
N ARG A 77 -2.78 -11.18 -4.73
CA ARG A 77 -2.59 -11.03 -6.19
C ARG A 77 -1.23 -10.45 -6.55
N PHE A 78 -0.76 -9.46 -5.79
CA PHE A 78 0.55 -8.85 -6.01
C PHE A 78 1.67 -9.86 -5.80
N LEU A 79 1.67 -10.56 -4.67
CA LEU A 79 2.65 -11.62 -4.37
C LEU A 79 2.62 -12.73 -5.41
N HIS A 80 1.43 -13.16 -5.83
CA HIS A 80 1.28 -14.15 -6.89
C HIS A 80 1.89 -13.65 -8.21
N SER A 81 1.65 -12.38 -8.59
CA SER A 81 2.22 -11.81 -9.81
C SER A 81 3.75 -11.75 -9.78
N LEU A 82 4.36 -11.45 -8.62
CA LEU A 82 5.80 -11.45 -8.45
C LEU A 82 6.37 -12.86 -8.55
N ALA A 83 5.72 -13.85 -7.94
CA ALA A 83 6.13 -15.24 -8.02
C ALA A 83 6.07 -15.78 -9.45
N VAL A 84 5.01 -15.45 -10.20
CA VAL A 84 4.88 -15.85 -11.62
C VAL A 84 5.93 -15.17 -12.49
N LYS A 85 6.18 -13.87 -12.30
CA LYS A 85 7.25 -13.15 -13.04
C LYS A 85 8.63 -13.75 -12.74
N GLY A 86 8.93 -14.00 -11.47
CA GLY A 86 10.21 -14.58 -11.05
C GLY A 86 10.43 -16.02 -11.54
N ALA A 87 9.36 -16.78 -11.78
CA ALA A 87 9.44 -18.14 -12.35
C ALA A 87 9.61 -18.16 -13.89
N LEU A 88 9.42 -17.03 -14.56
CA LEU A 88 9.55 -16.87 -16.03
C LEU A 88 10.88 -16.22 -16.45
N THR A 89 11.72 -15.85 -15.48
CA THR A 89 13.13 -15.41 -15.64
C THR A 89 14.06 -16.56 -15.32
#